data_AF-A0A1G1J0V9-F1
#
_entry.id   AF-A0A1G1J0V9-F1
#
_cell.length_a   1.000
_cell.length_b   1.000
_cell.length_c   1.000
_cell.angle_alpha   90.00
_cell.angle_beta   90.00
_cell.angle_gamma   90.00
#
_symmetry.space_group_name_H-M   'P 1'
#
loop_
_entity.id
_entity.type
_entity.pdbx_description
1 polymer ?
#
loop_
_entity_poly.entity_id
_entity_poly.type
_entity_poly.pdbx_seq_one_letter_code
_entity_poly.pdbx_strand_id
1 'polypeptide(L)'
;MLTKRIINLTNHNKKIPKFILKRDNKIKARFVRGFFDSEGSMDVIYNRRQIVLTQKNKEILLQIKSLLHNLGIQSKYFEKRTGGDKLVISLLENLEKYYKLIGFSIKYKQEKLKEAIEYLRKCKAHDKEKYWEALRQWLVSKKSLRSSAKEVNMHWETYRSWVYGMKMPCQIKKDIGVGWIPNDYKDLRKKYKFLL
;
A
#
# COMPACT_ATOMS: atom_id res chain seq x y z
N MET A 1 -11.21 40.36 -13.22
CA MET A 1 -12.36 39.40 -13.23
C MET A 1 -11.96 37.98 -13.69
N LEU A 2 -11.12 37.82 -14.71
CA LEU A 2 -10.67 36.50 -15.21
C LEU A 2 -9.99 35.61 -14.16
N THR A 3 -9.11 36.17 -13.32
CA THR A 3 -8.43 35.45 -12.25
C THR A 3 -9.40 34.88 -11.21
N LYS A 4 -10.40 35.64 -10.74
CA LYS A 4 -11.44 35.12 -9.83
C LYS A 4 -12.29 34.00 -10.47
N ARG A 5 -12.54 34.08 -11.77
CA ARG A 5 -13.31 33.07 -12.52
C ARG A 5 -12.52 31.77 -12.72
N ILE A 6 -11.24 31.88 -13.08
CA ILE A 6 -10.30 30.75 -13.16
C ILE A 6 -10.10 30.13 -11.77
N ILE A 7 -9.89 30.95 -10.74
CA ILE A 7 -9.77 30.51 -9.35
C ILE A 7 -11.05 29.81 -8.88
N ASN A 8 -12.25 30.29 -9.23
CA ASN A 8 -13.50 29.59 -8.91
C ASN A 8 -13.64 28.27 -9.69
N LEU A 9 -13.26 28.23 -10.97
CA LEU A 9 -13.28 26.99 -11.76
C LEU A 9 -12.30 25.94 -11.21
N THR A 10 -11.14 26.35 -10.70
CA THR A 10 -10.12 25.47 -10.11
C THR A 10 -10.38 25.13 -8.64
N ASN A 11 -11.02 26.02 -7.86
CA ASN A 11 -11.32 25.79 -6.44
C ASN A 11 -12.55 24.91 -6.19
N HIS A 12 -13.49 24.80 -7.14
CA HIS A 12 -14.79 24.15 -6.90
C HIS A 12 -14.92 22.71 -7.39
N ASN A 13 -14.08 22.24 -8.31
CA ASN A 13 -14.10 20.83 -8.74
C ASN A 13 -13.26 19.93 -7.82
N LYS A 14 -13.59 19.97 -6.52
CA LYS A 14 -12.98 19.13 -5.48
C LYS A 14 -13.51 17.68 -5.47
N LYS A 15 -14.30 17.28 -6.46
CA LYS A 15 -14.99 16.00 -6.52
C LYS A 15 -14.96 15.44 -7.94
N ILE A 16 -14.88 14.12 -8.03
CA ILE A 16 -15.11 13.39 -9.26
C ILE A 16 -16.58 13.62 -9.69
N PRO A 17 -16.84 13.98 -10.96
CA PRO A 17 -18.19 14.16 -11.45
C PRO A 17 -19.09 12.95 -11.16
N LYS A 18 -20.29 13.18 -10.63
CA LYS A 18 -21.24 12.11 -10.23
C LYS A 18 -21.54 11.12 -11.35
N PHE A 19 -21.56 11.57 -12.61
CA PHE A 19 -21.79 10.68 -13.73
C PHE A 19 -20.69 9.61 -13.83
N ILE A 20 -19.42 9.94 -13.59
CA ILE A 20 -18.32 8.96 -13.62
C ILE A 20 -18.50 7.92 -12.51
N LEU A 21 -18.88 8.37 -11.31
CA LEU A 21 -19.11 7.50 -10.15
C LEU A 21 -20.22 6.46 -10.39
N LYS A 22 -21.23 6.81 -11.20
CA LYS A 22 -22.39 5.95 -11.51
C LYS A 22 -22.27 5.11 -12.77
N ARG A 23 -21.22 5.31 -13.58
CA ARG A 23 -21.05 4.58 -14.86
C ARG A 23 -20.57 3.15 -14.65
N ASP A 24 -20.52 2.40 -15.75
CA ASP A 24 -20.00 1.05 -15.77
C ASP A 24 -18.51 0.97 -15.37
N ASN A 25 -18.06 -0.26 -15.12
CA ASN A 25 -16.69 -0.52 -14.70
C ASN A 25 -15.63 -0.13 -15.75
N LYS A 26 -15.97 -0.13 -17.04
CA LYS A 26 -15.04 0.24 -18.13
C LYS A 26 -14.73 1.74 -18.10
N ILE A 27 -15.74 2.58 -17.92
CA ILE A 27 -15.57 4.03 -17.78
C ILE A 27 -14.84 4.35 -16.46
N LYS A 28 -15.23 3.71 -15.36
CA LYS A 28 -14.55 3.86 -14.07
C LYS A 28 -13.07 3.51 -14.17
N ALA A 29 -12.73 2.37 -14.78
CA ALA A 29 -11.35 1.93 -14.97
C ALA A 29 -10.54 2.93 -15.80
N ARG A 30 -11.10 3.45 -16.91
CA ARG A 30 -10.42 4.46 -17.74
C ARG A 30 -10.18 5.77 -16.99
N PHE A 31 -11.14 6.22 -16.18
CA PHE A 31 -10.98 7.41 -15.36
C PHE A 31 -9.88 7.20 -14.31
N VAL A 32 -9.92 6.09 -13.59
CA VAL A 32 -8.91 5.75 -12.58
C VAL A 32 -7.52 5.65 -13.24
N ARG A 33 -7.40 5.03 -14.42
CA ARG A 33 -6.15 4.98 -15.18
C ARG A 33 -5.59 6.38 -15.44
N GLY A 34 -6.39 7.30 -15.97
CA GLY A 34 -5.95 8.67 -16.23
C GLY A 34 -5.46 9.37 -14.96
N PHE A 35 -6.17 9.17 -13.84
CA PHE A 35 -5.78 9.75 -12.55
C PHE A 35 -4.42 9.20 -12.04
N PHE A 36 -4.21 7.88 -12.13
CA PHE A 36 -2.96 7.24 -11.71
C PHE A 36 -1.80 7.47 -12.70
N ASP A 37 -2.08 7.67 -13.98
CA ASP A 37 -1.06 8.10 -14.94
C ASP A 37 -0.52 9.48 -14.59
N SER A 38 -1.38 10.40 -14.13
CA SER A 38 -0.96 11.74 -13.72
C SER A 38 -0.30 11.79 -12.34
N GLU A 39 -0.92 11.19 -11.31
CA GLU A 39 -0.52 11.38 -9.91
C GLU A 39 -0.06 10.10 -9.21
N GLY A 40 -0.29 8.94 -9.82
CA GLY A 40 0.07 7.64 -9.24
C GLY A 40 1.51 7.24 -9.54
N SER A 41 2.11 6.47 -8.64
CA SER A 41 3.43 5.86 -8.79
C SER A 41 3.40 4.38 -8.45
N MET A 42 4.30 3.62 -9.08
CA MET A 42 4.65 2.28 -8.63
C MET A 42 5.84 2.39 -7.67
N ASP A 43 5.58 2.25 -6.38
CA ASP A 43 6.57 2.28 -5.31
C ASP A 43 7.22 0.90 -5.15
N VAL A 44 8.50 0.85 -5.48
CA VAL A 44 9.35 -0.34 -5.39
C VAL A 44 10.46 -0.01 -4.41
N ILE A 45 10.35 -0.52 -3.18
CA ILE A 45 11.30 -0.25 -2.11
C ILE A 45 11.64 -1.56 -1.41
N TYR A 46 12.87 -2.05 -1.59
CA TYR A 46 13.34 -3.37 -1.13
C TYR A 46 12.41 -4.51 -1.56
N ASN A 47 11.63 -5.07 -0.64
CA ASN A 47 10.67 -6.14 -0.88
C ASN A 47 9.22 -5.63 -1.01
N ARG A 48 9.00 -4.33 -0.78
CA ARG A 48 7.69 -3.69 -0.91
C ARG A 48 7.41 -3.40 -2.37
N ARG A 49 6.23 -3.84 -2.83
CA ARG A 49 5.66 -3.56 -4.15
C ARG A 49 4.24 -3.07 -3.95
N GLN A 50 4.01 -1.80 -4.26
CA GLN A 50 2.68 -1.19 -4.12
C GLN A 50 2.49 -0.05 -5.11
N ILE A 51 1.25 0.18 -5.53
CA ILE A 51 0.88 1.40 -6.24
C ILE A 51 0.48 2.43 -5.19
N VAL A 52 0.94 3.67 -5.34
CA VAL A 52 0.64 4.78 -4.44
C VAL A 52 0.05 5.93 -5.24
N LEU A 53 -0.99 6.54 -4.69
CA LEU A 53 -1.56 7.79 -5.15
C LEU A 53 -1.47 8.79 -4.00
N THR A 54 -0.92 9.97 -4.26
CA THR A 54 -0.79 11.04 -3.26
C THR A 54 -1.58 12.26 -3.71
N GLN A 55 -2.48 12.77 -2.87
CA GLN A 55 -3.34 13.89 -3.21
C GLN A 55 -3.70 14.70 -1.97
N LYS A 56 -3.75 16.03 -2.08
CA LYS A 56 -4.12 16.94 -0.97
C LYS A 56 -5.62 16.92 -0.70
N ASN A 57 -6.42 16.61 -1.70
CA ASN A 57 -7.86 16.52 -1.57
C ASN A 57 -8.31 15.13 -1.11
N LYS A 58 -8.58 14.99 0.19
CA LYS A 58 -9.10 13.79 0.84
C LYS A 58 -10.34 13.22 0.16
N GLU A 59 -11.28 14.07 -0.24
CA GLU A 59 -12.54 13.64 -0.86
C GLU A 59 -12.29 12.92 -2.19
N ILE A 60 -11.38 13.44 -3.02
CA ILE A 60 -11.00 12.76 -4.28
C ILE A 60 -10.39 11.39 -4.00
N LEU A 61 -9.50 11.27 -3.00
CA LEU A 61 -8.91 9.97 -2.64
C LEU A 61 -9.97 8.96 -2.17
N LEU A 62 -10.95 9.40 -1.39
CA LEU A 62 -12.03 8.53 -0.94
C LEU A 62 -12.94 8.10 -2.10
N GLN A 63 -13.19 8.98 -3.05
CA GLN A 63 -13.95 8.64 -4.26
C GLN A 63 -13.16 7.69 -5.18
N ILE A 64 -11.85 7.90 -5.38
CA ILE A 64 -10.98 6.94 -6.09
C ILE A 64 -10.96 5.59 -5.37
N LYS A 65 -10.88 5.58 -4.04
CA LYS A 65 -10.97 4.36 -3.23
C LYS A 65 -12.28 3.60 -3.47
N SER A 66 -13.41 4.32 -3.53
CA SER A 66 -14.71 3.74 -3.88
C SER A 66 -14.73 3.16 -5.30
N LEU A 67 -14.16 3.87 -6.27
CA LEU A 67 -14.04 3.37 -7.65
C LEU A 67 -13.19 2.10 -7.73
N LEU A 68 -12.05 2.05 -7.05
CA LEU A 68 -11.21 0.85 -6.96
C LEU A 68 -11.95 -0.32 -6.32
N HIS A 69 -12.71 -0.06 -5.25
CA HIS A 69 -13.51 -1.09 -4.59
C HIS A 69 -14.56 -1.69 -5.53
N ASN A 70 -15.26 -0.86 -6.31
CA ASN A 70 -16.22 -1.32 -7.33
C ASN A 70 -15.57 -2.19 -8.43
N LEU A 71 -14.28 -2.01 -8.67
CA LEU A 71 -13.47 -2.81 -9.59
C LEU A 71 -12.88 -4.06 -8.91
N GLY A 72 -13.24 -4.36 -7.66
CA GLY A 72 -12.74 -5.49 -6.90
C GLY A 72 -11.30 -5.33 -6.40
N ILE A 73 -10.77 -4.10 -6.38
CA ILE A 73 -9.40 -3.77 -5.97
C ILE A 73 -9.45 -3.10 -4.59
N GLN A 74 -8.85 -3.75 -3.60
CA GLN A 74 -8.74 -3.18 -2.25
C GLN A 74 -7.58 -2.18 -2.19
N SER A 75 -7.80 -1.08 -1.47
CA SER A 75 -6.80 -0.04 -1.24
C SER A 75 -6.87 0.49 0.19
N LYS A 76 -5.76 0.98 0.72
CA LYS A 76 -5.66 1.54 2.08
C LYS A 76 -5.38 3.04 2.02
N TYR A 77 -6.20 3.80 2.74
CA TYR A 77 -6.03 5.23 2.92
C TYR A 77 -5.11 5.50 4.11
N PHE A 78 -4.25 6.50 3.99
CA PHE A 78 -3.35 6.97 5.02
C PHE A 78 -3.41 8.49 5.07
N GLU A 79 -3.82 9.01 6.23
CA GLU A 79 -3.78 10.44 6.51
C GLU A 79 -2.34 10.84 6.87
N LYS A 80 -1.85 11.92 6.26
CA LYS A 80 -0.52 12.45 6.56
C LYS A 80 -0.63 13.71 7.41
N ARG A 81 0.22 13.80 8.44
CA ARG A 81 0.34 15.02 9.26
C ARG A 81 0.82 16.23 8.46
N THR A 82 1.64 16.01 7.42
CA THR A 82 2.13 17.04 6.51
C THR A 82 2.18 16.53 5.07
N GLY A 83 1.82 17.38 4.11
CA GLY A 83 1.73 17.04 2.69
C GLY A 83 0.35 16.51 2.27
N GLY A 84 0.27 15.84 1.11
CA GLY A 84 -0.95 15.18 0.64
C GLY A 84 -1.15 13.79 1.26
N ASP A 85 -2.41 13.43 1.49
CA ASP A 85 -2.81 12.10 1.93
C ASP A 85 -2.49 11.03 0.87
N LYS A 86 -2.47 9.76 1.29
CA LYS A 86 -2.09 8.65 0.41
C LYS A 86 -3.15 7.59 0.32
N LEU A 87 -3.33 7.05 -0.88
CA LEU A 87 -4.03 5.82 -1.14
C LEU A 87 -3.05 4.79 -1.71
N VAL A 88 -3.04 3.59 -1.12
CA VAL A 88 -2.07 2.54 -1.43
C VAL A 88 -2.80 1.28 -1.87
N ILE A 89 -2.39 0.71 -3.00
CA ILE A 89 -2.81 -0.60 -3.49
C ILE A 89 -1.62 -1.55 -3.34
N SER A 90 -1.80 -2.61 -2.57
CA SER A 90 -0.78 -3.62 -2.30
C SER A 90 -1.39 -5.01 -2.33
N LEU A 91 -0.56 -6.04 -2.12
CA LEU A 91 -0.87 -7.46 -2.31
C LEU A 91 -0.94 -7.87 -3.79
N LEU A 92 -0.43 -9.06 -4.09
CA LEU A 92 -0.32 -9.58 -5.44
C LEU A 92 -1.67 -9.58 -6.18
N GLU A 93 -2.74 -10.08 -5.55
CA GLU A 93 -4.07 -10.16 -6.17
C GLU A 93 -4.60 -8.78 -6.61
N ASN A 94 -4.45 -7.74 -5.78
CA ASN A 94 -4.89 -6.39 -6.14
C ASN A 94 -4.05 -5.77 -7.25
N LEU A 95 -2.72 -6.02 -7.24
CA LEU A 95 -1.83 -5.54 -8.30
C LEU A 95 -2.13 -6.24 -9.63
N GLU A 96 -2.44 -7.53 -9.62
CA GLU A 96 -2.86 -8.28 -10.81
C GLU A 96 -4.21 -7.78 -11.35
N LYS A 97 -5.19 -7.53 -10.46
CA LYS A 97 -6.47 -6.92 -10.86
C LYS A 97 -6.27 -5.52 -11.44
N TYR A 98 -5.44 -4.70 -10.80
CA TYR A 98 -5.10 -3.38 -11.33
C TYR A 98 -4.45 -3.49 -12.71
N TYR A 99 -3.45 -4.36 -12.89
CA TYR A 99 -2.76 -4.58 -14.16
C TYR A 99 -3.72 -4.96 -15.29
N LYS A 100 -4.68 -5.86 -15.01
CA LYS A 100 -5.64 -6.38 -15.99
C LYS A 100 -6.79 -5.41 -16.30
N LEU A 101 -7.38 -4.79 -15.28
CA LEU A 101 -8.61 -4.00 -15.41
C LEU A 101 -8.36 -2.52 -15.71
N ILE A 102 -7.28 -1.96 -15.17
CA ILE A 102 -6.98 -0.53 -15.22
C ILE A 102 -5.71 -0.30 -16.04
N GLY A 103 -4.58 -0.84 -15.56
CA GLY A 103 -3.26 -0.63 -16.12
C GLY A 103 -2.80 0.83 -16.04
N PHE A 104 -1.54 1.07 -16.38
CA PHE A 104 -1.02 2.39 -16.74
C PHE A 104 -0.98 2.52 -18.26
N SER A 105 -1.29 3.69 -18.80
CA SER A 105 -1.03 3.97 -20.22
C SER A 105 0.43 4.36 -20.43
N ILE A 106 1.09 4.87 -19.38
CA ILE A 106 2.50 5.24 -19.41
C ILE A 106 3.37 3.97 -19.34
N LYS A 107 4.12 3.73 -20.43
CA LYS A 107 4.91 2.50 -20.65
C LYS A 107 5.82 2.13 -19.45
N TYR A 108 6.66 3.07 -18.99
CA TYR A 108 7.59 2.77 -17.89
C TYR A 108 6.87 2.42 -16.57
N LYS A 109 5.70 3.01 -16.28
CA LYS A 109 4.91 2.67 -15.08
C LYS A 109 4.30 1.27 -15.22
N GLN A 110 3.81 0.94 -16.41
CA GLN A 110 3.23 -0.37 -16.71
C GLN A 110 4.28 -1.49 -16.64
N GLU A 111 5.48 -1.26 -17.16
CA GLU A 111 6.62 -2.18 -17.06
C GLU A 111 7.02 -2.38 -15.60
N LYS A 112 7.14 -1.30 -14.83
CA LYS A 112 7.46 -1.38 -13.39
C LYS A 112 6.39 -2.13 -12.59
N LEU A 113 5.12 -2.00 -12.96
CA LEU A 113 4.04 -2.80 -12.36
C LEU A 113 4.16 -4.29 -12.73
N LYS A 114 4.49 -4.60 -13.99
CA LYS A 114 4.71 -5.98 -14.44
C LYS A 114 5.85 -6.63 -13.66
N GLU A 115 7.01 -5.98 -13.58
CA GLU A 115 8.17 -6.45 -12.82
C GLU A 115 7.83 -6.65 -11.34
N ALA A 116 7.04 -5.75 -10.76
CA ALA A 116 6.59 -5.86 -9.39
C ALA A 116 5.73 -7.11 -9.13
N ILE A 117 4.81 -7.42 -10.06
CA ILE A 117 3.97 -8.63 -10.00
C ILE A 117 4.83 -9.88 -10.16
N GLU A 118 5.75 -9.91 -11.14
CA GLU A 118 6.64 -11.04 -11.36
C GLU A 118 7.55 -11.29 -10.17
N TYR A 119 8.09 -10.23 -9.56
CA TYR A 119 8.85 -10.32 -8.32
C TYR A 119 8.01 -10.96 -7.22
N LEU A 120 6.80 -10.47 -6.97
CA LEU A 120 5.92 -11.01 -5.92
C LEU A 120 5.49 -12.46 -6.18
N ARG A 121 5.34 -12.89 -7.43
CA ARG A 121 5.07 -14.29 -7.78
C ARG A 121 6.26 -15.21 -7.47
N LYS A 122 7.49 -14.72 -7.73
CA LYS A 122 8.75 -15.45 -7.49
C LYS A 122 9.20 -15.39 -6.05
N CYS A 123 8.74 -14.41 -5.28
CA CYS A 123 9.04 -14.31 -3.86
C CYS A 123 8.54 -15.56 -3.14
N LYS A 124 9.48 -16.42 -2.77
CA LYS A 124 9.28 -17.46 -1.77
C LYS A 124 8.87 -16.78 -0.45
N ALA A 125 8.05 -17.46 0.36
CA ALA A 125 7.80 -17.04 1.73
C ALA A 125 9.15 -16.68 2.37
N HIS A 126 9.24 -15.51 3.00
CA HIS A 126 10.47 -15.05 3.61
C HIS A 126 11.06 -16.13 4.51
N ASP A 127 12.39 -16.22 4.51
CA ASP A 127 13.14 -17.08 5.40
C ASP A 127 12.60 -16.90 6.83
N LYS A 128 11.85 -17.91 7.26
CA LYS A 128 11.15 -17.92 8.52
C LYS A 128 12.15 -17.75 9.67
N GLU A 129 13.34 -18.33 9.53
CA GLU A 129 14.40 -18.24 10.53
C GLU A 129 14.92 -16.81 10.64
N LYS A 130 15.17 -16.15 9.50
CA LYS A 130 15.62 -14.75 9.48
C LYS A 130 14.55 -13.78 10.01
N TYR A 131 13.27 -14.06 9.79
CA TYR A 131 12.18 -13.29 10.40
C TYR A 131 12.17 -13.44 11.93
N TRP A 132 12.27 -14.66 12.43
CA TRP A 132 12.33 -14.92 13.87
C TRP A 132 13.62 -14.38 14.49
N GLU A 133 14.73 -14.38 13.77
CA GLU A 133 15.96 -13.72 14.20
C GLU A 133 15.74 -12.21 14.37
N ALA A 134 15.17 -11.53 13.38
CA ALA A 134 14.87 -10.10 13.46
C ALA A 134 13.89 -9.77 14.60
N LEU A 135 12.87 -10.60 14.81
CA LEU A 135 11.92 -10.43 15.93
C LEU A 135 12.55 -10.69 17.29
N ARG A 136 13.32 -11.79 17.44
CA ARG A 136 14.02 -12.11 18.69
C ARG A 136 14.99 -10.99 19.03
N GLN A 137 15.76 -10.53 18.06
CA GLN A 137 16.67 -9.42 18.23
C GLN A 137 15.90 -8.14 18.60
N TRP A 138 14.76 -7.83 17.97
CA TRP A 138 13.94 -6.66 18.34
C TRP A 138 13.44 -6.72 19.79
N LEU A 139 12.95 -7.88 20.23
CA LEU A 139 12.38 -8.07 21.57
C LEU A 139 13.43 -7.94 22.67
N VAL A 140 14.68 -8.32 22.38
CA VAL A 140 15.80 -8.23 23.33
C VAL A 140 16.55 -6.89 23.21
N SER A 141 16.56 -6.30 22.01
CA SER A 141 17.31 -5.08 21.73
C SER A 141 16.66 -3.84 22.35
N LYS A 142 17.45 -3.08 23.10
CA LYS A 142 17.11 -1.71 23.55
C LYS A 142 17.51 -0.64 22.52
N LYS A 143 17.94 -1.04 21.32
CA LYS A 143 18.49 -0.14 20.30
C LYS A 143 17.40 0.38 19.36
N SER A 144 17.73 1.46 18.65
CA SER A 144 16.87 2.00 17.61
C SER A 144 16.66 0.98 16.48
N LEU A 145 15.54 1.10 15.74
CA LEU A 145 15.25 0.25 14.58
C LEU A 145 16.39 0.15 13.57
N ARG A 146 17.07 1.27 13.31
CA ARG A 146 18.16 1.33 12.33
C ARG A 146 19.39 0.58 12.83
N SER A 147 19.73 0.76 14.11
CA SER A 147 20.83 0.06 14.76
C SER A 147 20.55 -1.44 14.80
N SER A 148 19.35 -1.84 15.20
CA SER A 148 18.93 -3.24 15.24
C SER A 148 18.90 -3.89 13.87
N ALA A 149 18.45 -3.17 12.84
CA ALA A 149 18.49 -3.66 11.47
C ALA A 149 19.92 -3.90 10.97
N LYS A 150 20.86 -3.01 11.32
CA LYS A 150 22.27 -3.16 10.96
C LYS A 150 22.89 -4.42 11.58
N GLU A 151 22.49 -4.78 12.80
CA GLU A 151 22.99 -5.98 13.50
C GLU A 151 22.57 -7.27 12.83
N VAL A 152 21.31 -7.38 12.41
CA VAL A 152 20.81 -8.56 11.68
C VAL A 152 21.10 -8.49 10.18
N ASN A 153 22.05 -7.63 9.79
CA ASN A 153 22.44 -7.35 8.40
C ASN A 153 21.23 -7.18 7.46
N MET A 154 20.29 -6.33 7.89
CA MET A 154 19.04 -6.08 7.19
C MET A 154 18.84 -4.58 6.98
N HIS A 155 18.21 -4.22 5.87
CA HIS A 155 17.82 -2.83 5.65
C HIS A 155 16.76 -2.40 6.67
N TRP A 156 16.90 -1.19 7.22
CA TRP A 156 16.07 -0.72 8.33
C TRP A 156 14.57 -0.63 8.01
N GLU A 157 14.19 -0.38 6.76
CA GLU A 157 12.77 -0.41 6.37
C GLU A 157 12.21 -1.82 6.29
N THR A 158 13.02 -2.80 5.87
CA THR A 158 12.62 -4.22 5.87
C THR A 158 12.47 -4.69 7.31
N TYR A 159 13.46 -4.37 8.16
CA TYR A 159 13.42 -4.63 9.59
C TYR A 159 12.20 -3.99 10.26
N ARG A 160 11.99 -2.69 10.04
CA ARG A 160 10.82 -1.95 10.52
C ARG A 160 9.52 -2.56 10.03
N SER A 161 9.45 -2.99 8.76
CA SER A 161 8.26 -3.63 8.21
C SER A 161 7.97 -4.96 8.90
N TRP A 162 8.99 -5.77 9.20
CA TRP A 162 8.83 -7.05 9.87
C TRP A 162 8.41 -6.89 11.34
N VAL A 163 8.99 -5.92 12.03
CA VAL A 163 8.75 -5.61 13.44
C VAL A 163 7.40 -4.92 13.67
N TYR A 164 7.09 -3.84 12.93
CA TYR A 164 5.89 -3.03 13.16
C TYR A 164 4.71 -3.38 12.26
N GLY A 165 4.94 -4.15 11.20
CA GLY A 165 3.90 -4.59 10.28
C GLY A 165 3.72 -6.09 10.37
N MET A 166 3.20 -6.61 11.49
CA MET A 166 2.90 -8.03 11.73
C MET A 166 1.95 -8.65 10.68
N LYS A 167 2.46 -8.83 9.47
CA LYS A 167 1.93 -9.52 8.30
C LYS A 167 3.15 -9.94 7.48
N MET A 168 3.29 -11.24 7.23
CA MET A 168 4.42 -11.80 6.47
C MET A 168 4.54 -11.07 5.12
N PRO A 169 5.76 -10.73 4.66
CA PRO A 169 5.89 -10.11 3.36
C PRO A 169 5.65 -11.15 2.25
N CYS A 170 5.29 -10.63 1.08
CA CYS A 170 4.98 -11.25 -0.21
C CYS A 170 3.76 -12.19 -0.36
N GLN A 171 3.39 -13.01 0.63
CA GLN A 171 2.25 -13.93 0.49
C GLN A 171 1.37 -14.00 1.75
N ILE A 172 0.29 -13.24 1.77
CA ILE A 172 -0.83 -13.47 2.68
C ILE A 172 -1.89 -14.20 1.87
N LYS A 173 -2.03 -15.51 2.11
CA LYS A 173 -3.24 -16.24 1.75
C LYS A 173 -4.44 -15.48 2.34
N LYS A 174 -5.53 -15.45 1.58
CA LYS A 174 -6.76 -14.65 1.68
C LYS A 174 -7.38 -14.36 3.07
N ASP A 175 -6.93 -14.97 4.16
CA ASP A 175 -7.70 -15.06 5.40
C ASP A 175 -7.07 -14.33 6.59
N ILE A 176 -6.40 -13.20 6.38
CA ILE A 176 -6.07 -12.31 7.50
C ILE A 176 -6.70 -10.95 7.23
N GLY A 177 -7.85 -10.76 7.85
CA GLY A 177 -8.59 -9.51 7.93
C GLY A 177 -7.71 -8.31 8.27
N VAL A 178 -8.25 -7.15 7.97
CA VAL A 178 -7.64 -5.83 8.09
C VAL A 178 -7.25 -5.55 9.55
N GLY A 179 -6.22 -4.72 9.75
CA GLY A 179 -5.52 -4.59 11.04
C GLY A 179 -6.37 -4.41 12.29
N TRP A 180 -5.96 -5.14 13.32
CA TRP A 180 -6.12 -4.93 14.77
C TRP A 180 -5.21 -5.98 15.43
N ILE A 181 -4.51 -5.66 16.53
CA ILE A 181 -3.73 -6.65 17.30
C ILE A 181 -4.70 -7.31 18.28
N PRO A 182 -4.94 -8.64 18.22
CA PRO A 182 -5.87 -9.32 19.12
C PRO A 182 -5.41 -9.23 20.58
N ASN A 183 -6.36 -9.08 21.51
CA ASN A 183 -6.14 -9.16 22.96
C ASN A 183 -5.53 -10.52 23.42
N ASP A 184 -5.57 -11.52 22.55
CA ASP A 184 -5.15 -12.90 22.76
C ASP A 184 -3.62 -13.08 22.64
N TYR A 185 -2.88 -11.98 22.41
CA TYR A 185 -1.42 -11.90 22.56
C TYR A 185 -0.95 -12.19 24.00
N LYS A 186 -1.87 -12.18 24.99
CA LYS A 186 -1.61 -12.60 26.37
C LYS A 186 -1.30 -14.11 26.49
N ASP A 187 -1.82 -14.95 25.60
CA ASP A 187 -1.64 -16.41 25.70
C ASP A 187 -0.39 -16.91 24.96
N LEU A 188 0.08 -16.21 23.93
CA LEU A 188 1.37 -16.50 23.30
C LEU A 188 2.57 -16.12 24.20
N ARG A 189 2.41 -15.11 25.09
CA ARG A 189 3.36 -14.79 26.17
C ARG A 189 3.48 -15.91 27.21
N LYS A 190 2.40 -16.64 27.48
CA LYS A 190 2.41 -17.75 28.44
C LYS A 190 2.96 -19.04 27.83
N LYS A 191 2.72 -19.27 26.53
CA LYS A 191 3.08 -20.52 25.85
C LYS A 191 4.56 -20.60 25.43
N TYR A 192 5.21 -19.47 25.14
CA TYR A 192 6.64 -19.43 24.82
C TYR A 192 7.43 -18.79 25.97
N LYS A 193 7.82 -19.62 26.95
CA LYS A 193 8.75 -19.33 28.07
C LYS A 193 10.19 -19.00 27.62
N PHE A 194 10.36 -18.36 26.46
CA PHE A 194 11.66 -17.89 25.94
C PHE A 194 11.67 -16.38 25.65
N LEU A 195 10.76 -15.64 26.29
CA LEU A 195 10.78 -14.20 26.38
C LEU A 195 10.43 -13.82 27.83
N LEU A 196 11.36 -14.14 28.75
CA LEU A 196 11.49 -13.33 29.95
C LEU A 196 12.20 -12.03 29.57
#